data_AF-A0A6C0J799-F1
#
_entry.id   AF-A0A6C0J799-F1
#
_cell.length_a   1.000
_cell.length_b   1.000
_cell.length_c   1.000
_cell.angle_alpha   90.00
_cell.angle_beta   90.00
_cell.angle_gamma   90.00
#
_symmetry.space_group_name_H-M   'P 1'
#
loop_
_entity.id
_entity.type
_entity.pdbx_description
1 polymer ?
#
loop_
_entity_poly.entity_id
_entity_poly.type
_entity_poly.pdbx_seq_one_letter_code
_entity_poly.pdbx_strand_id
1 'polypeptide(L)'
;MHIVSLLSAATWVDLIFLLVSKFAVKMTTSLDTWYLQFGVVGATTDILVLVLGVLLARMLFNVSGAWLVAAAVLVQLFHDILFGYILAALPSGQNSIVDLFKQYSEEGRWKILVADAAMIASTVVLAYALDSFAPRYVLFSWLLAVYAVIYSVYTIPSMHRI
;
A
#
# COMPACT_ATOMS: atom_id res chain seq x y z
N MET A 1 6.23 -9.21 -16.26
CA MET A 1 6.05 -9.05 -14.81
C MET A 1 5.93 -10.39 -14.14
N HIS A 2 7.02 -10.81 -13.50
CA HIS A 2 7.05 -11.98 -12.62
C HIS A 2 6.40 -11.64 -11.27
N ILE A 3 5.77 -12.64 -10.63
CA ILE A 3 5.08 -12.44 -9.35
C ILE A 3 6.05 -12.01 -8.23
N VAL A 4 7.27 -12.54 -8.23
CA VAL A 4 8.30 -12.15 -7.24
C VAL A 4 8.72 -10.69 -7.41
N SER A 5 8.77 -10.17 -8.65
CA SER A 5 9.03 -8.75 -8.92
C SER A 5 7.89 -7.86 -8.42
N LEU A 6 6.64 -8.31 -8.59
CA LEU A 6 5.47 -7.59 -8.08
C LEU A 6 5.45 -7.55 -6.55
N LEU A 7 5.68 -8.68 -5.88
CA LEU A 7 5.77 -8.76 -4.42
C LEU A 7 6.90 -7.88 -3.89
N SER A 8 8.10 -7.99 -4.49
CA SER A 8 9.25 -7.16 -4.14
C SER A 8 8.94 -5.67 -4.29
N ALA A 9 8.36 -5.27 -5.41
CA ALA A 9 8.01 -3.88 -5.68
C ALA A 9 6.97 -3.34 -4.69
N ALA A 10 5.89 -4.09 -4.44
CA ALA A 10 4.83 -3.67 -3.52
C ALA A 10 5.40 -3.49 -2.10
N THR A 11 6.23 -4.41 -1.62
CA THR A 11 6.87 -4.30 -0.28
C THR A 11 7.82 -3.10 -0.21
N TRP A 12 8.61 -2.83 -1.24
CA TRP A 12 9.50 -1.66 -1.26
C TRP A 12 8.73 -0.34 -1.32
N VAL A 13 7.67 -0.28 -2.12
CA VAL A 13 6.82 0.92 -2.21
C VAL A 13 6.14 1.18 -0.87
N ASP A 14 5.54 0.17 -0.25
CA ASP A 14 4.94 0.26 1.08
C ASP A 14 5.95 0.74 2.13
N LEU A 15 7.13 0.13 2.18
CA LEU A 15 8.21 0.54 3.08
C LEU A 15 8.60 2.01 2.91
N ILE A 16 8.77 2.47 1.67
CA ILE A 16 9.13 3.86 1.39
C ILE A 16 8.02 4.80 1.86
N PHE A 17 6.76 4.49 1.55
CA PHE A 17 5.62 5.32 1.96
C PHE A 17 5.43 5.32 3.49
N LEU A 18 5.64 4.19 4.15
CA LEU A 18 5.67 4.08 5.61
C LEU A 18 6.75 4.98 6.23
N LEU A 19 7.96 4.96 5.68
CA LEU A 19 9.06 5.79 6.20
C LEU A 19 8.83 7.27 5.91
N VAL A 20 8.31 7.62 4.73
CA VAL A 20 7.95 9.00 4.38
C VAL A 20 6.85 9.52 5.29
N SER A 21 5.80 8.73 5.55
CA SER A 21 4.70 9.14 6.42
C SER A 21 5.14 9.35 7.87
N LYS A 22 6.06 8.51 8.37
CA LYS A 22 6.62 8.61 9.72
C LYS A 22 7.60 9.77 9.91
N PHE A 23 8.47 10.03 8.94
CA PHE A 23 9.63 10.91 9.15
C PHE A 23 9.59 12.21 8.34
N ALA A 24 8.88 12.27 7.23
CA ALA A 24 8.93 13.42 6.32
C ALA A 24 7.60 14.18 6.25
N VAL A 25 6.47 13.49 6.15
CA VAL A 25 5.16 14.12 5.90
C VAL A 25 4.08 13.47 6.75
N LYS A 26 3.56 14.20 7.73
CA LYS A 26 2.37 13.74 8.49
C LYS A 26 1.13 13.81 7.59
N MET A 27 0.70 12.65 7.10
CA MET A 27 -0.43 12.56 6.17
C MET A 27 -1.78 12.68 6.88
N THR A 28 -2.03 11.85 7.89
CA THR A 28 -3.26 11.82 8.70
C THR A 28 -2.95 11.30 10.10
N THR A 29 -3.83 11.55 11.07
CA THR A 29 -3.70 10.94 12.42
C THR A 29 -4.12 9.48 12.40
N SER A 30 -5.10 9.14 11.57
CA SER A 30 -5.56 7.76 11.38
C SER A 30 -4.48 6.83 10.84
N LEU A 31 -3.54 7.32 10.01
CA LEU A 31 -2.40 6.51 9.52
C LEU A 31 -1.38 6.19 10.62
N ASP A 32 -1.16 7.11 11.57
CA ASP A 32 -0.32 6.83 12.74
C ASP A 32 -0.99 5.75 13.61
N THR A 33 -2.30 5.87 13.83
CA THR A 33 -3.09 4.87 14.56
C THR A 33 -3.12 3.51 13.86
N TRP A 34 -3.15 3.49 12.52
CA TRP A 34 -3.14 2.26 11.72
C TRP A 34 -1.93 1.40 12.05
N TYR A 35 -0.73 1.97 11.97
CA TYR A 35 0.49 1.22 12.25
C TYR A 35 0.70 0.98 13.75
N LEU A 36 0.19 1.84 14.63
CA LEU A 36 0.25 1.63 16.08
C LEU A 36 -0.64 0.46 16.52
N GLN A 37 -1.85 0.36 15.97
CA GLN A 37 -2.85 -0.60 16.38
C GLN A 37 -2.71 -1.95 15.67
N PHE A 38 -2.40 -1.96 14.38
CA PHE A 38 -2.38 -3.17 13.56
C PHE A 38 -0.98 -3.67 13.21
N GLY A 39 0.04 -2.84 13.37
CA GLY A 39 1.44 -3.24 13.20
C GLY A 39 1.69 -3.96 11.87
N VAL A 40 2.27 -5.17 11.95
CA VAL A 40 2.59 -6.00 10.77
C VAL A 40 1.33 -6.41 10.00
N VAL A 41 0.18 -6.57 10.66
CA VAL A 41 -1.09 -6.88 9.97
C VAL A 41 -1.49 -5.71 9.07
N GLY A 42 -1.33 -4.48 9.53
CA GLY A 42 -1.58 -3.28 8.74
C GLY A 42 -0.70 -3.23 7.49
N ALA A 43 0.62 -3.29 7.69
CA ALA A 43 1.58 -3.26 6.57
C ALA A 43 1.39 -4.44 5.59
N THR A 44 1.06 -5.64 6.08
CA THR A 44 0.77 -6.78 5.20
C THR A 44 -0.48 -6.55 4.37
N THR A 45 -1.51 -5.93 4.95
CA THR A 45 -2.74 -5.58 4.24
C THR A 45 -2.47 -4.56 3.14
N ASP A 46 -1.66 -3.54 3.43
CA ASP A 46 -1.25 -2.50 2.48
C ASP A 46 -0.46 -3.09 1.31
N ILE A 47 0.48 -4.01 1.57
CA ILE A 47 1.23 -4.71 0.52
C ILE A 47 0.29 -5.59 -0.33
N LEU A 48 -0.62 -6.32 0.31
CA LEU A 48 -1.53 -7.24 -0.39
C LEU A 48 -2.50 -6.49 -1.30
N VAL A 49 -3.06 -5.35 -0.88
CA VAL A 49 -4.00 -4.60 -1.72
C VAL A 49 -3.31 -4.05 -2.97
N LEU A 50 -2.03 -3.61 -2.88
CA LEU A 50 -1.25 -3.21 -4.05
C LEU A 50 -1.06 -4.37 -5.03
N VAL A 51 -0.70 -5.55 -4.53
CA VAL A 51 -0.51 -6.76 -5.36
C VAL A 51 -1.84 -7.16 -6.03
N LEU A 52 -2.93 -7.19 -5.26
CA LEU A 52 -4.27 -7.53 -5.76
C LEU A 52 -4.75 -6.53 -6.82
N GLY A 53 -4.57 -5.22 -6.60
CA GLY A 53 -4.96 -4.18 -7.55
C GLY A 53 -4.27 -4.35 -8.90
N VAL A 54 -2.95 -4.62 -8.91
CA VAL A 54 -2.21 -4.82 -10.16
C VAL A 54 -2.60 -6.14 -10.85
N LEU A 55 -2.77 -7.24 -10.10
CA LEU A 55 -3.21 -8.51 -10.68
C LEU A 55 -4.62 -8.42 -11.26
N LEU A 56 -5.53 -7.73 -10.57
CA LEU A 56 -6.90 -7.50 -11.04
C LEU A 56 -6.92 -6.65 -12.31
N ALA A 57 -6.12 -5.58 -12.38
CA ALA A 57 -5.98 -4.77 -13.60
C ALA A 57 -5.46 -5.59 -14.78
N ARG A 58 -4.48 -6.45 -14.55
CA ARG A 58 -3.97 -7.36 -15.59
C ARG A 58 -5.04 -8.35 -16.05
N MET A 59 -5.86 -8.87 -15.14
CA MET A 59 -6.93 -9.82 -15.45
C MET A 59 -8.09 -9.17 -16.23
N LEU A 60 -8.50 -7.96 -15.85
CA LEU A 60 -9.65 -7.27 -16.46
C LEU A 60 -9.33 -6.67 -17.83
N PHE A 61 -8.13 -6.09 -17.99
CA PHE A 61 -7.79 -5.32 -19.19
C PHE A 61 -6.80 -6.02 -20.11
N ASN A 62 -6.11 -7.08 -19.65
CA ASN A 62 -5.09 -7.81 -20.42
C ASN A 62 -4.02 -6.90 -21.06
N VAL A 63 -3.62 -5.85 -20.34
CA VAL A 63 -2.62 -4.86 -20.80
C VAL A 63 -1.26 -5.05 -20.11
N SER A 64 -0.22 -4.43 -20.67
CA SER A 64 1.15 -4.44 -20.12
C SER A 64 1.83 -3.08 -20.29
N GLY A 65 3.00 -2.91 -19.66
CA GLY A 65 3.82 -1.70 -19.74
C GLY A 65 3.09 -0.48 -19.17
N ALA A 66 3.20 0.65 -19.86
CA ALA A 66 2.55 1.90 -19.46
C ALA A 66 1.02 1.78 -19.37
N TRP A 67 0.40 0.94 -20.21
CA TRP A 67 -1.04 0.70 -20.14
C TRP A 67 -1.46 -0.07 -18.89
N LEU A 68 -0.58 -0.93 -18.34
CA LEU A 68 -0.84 -1.57 -17.06
C LEU A 68 -0.80 -0.58 -15.89
N VAL A 69 0.05 0.45 -15.96
CA VAL A 69 0.06 1.53 -14.95
C VAL A 69 -1.29 2.24 -14.93
N ALA A 70 -1.76 2.67 -16.10
CA ALA A 70 -3.06 3.35 -16.21
C ALA A 70 -4.23 2.45 -15.76
N ALA A 71 -4.22 1.18 -16.18
CA ALA A 71 -5.25 0.21 -15.78
C ALA A 71 -5.23 -0.06 -14.27
N ALA A 72 -4.04 -0.20 -13.66
CA ALA A 72 -3.90 -0.41 -12.22
C ALA A 72 -4.41 0.80 -11.43
N VAL A 73 -4.06 2.02 -11.83
CA VAL A 73 -4.58 3.25 -11.20
C VAL A 73 -6.11 3.31 -11.31
N LEU A 74 -6.68 2.98 -12.48
CA LEU A 74 -8.12 2.97 -12.66
C LEU A 74 -8.82 1.93 -11.76
N VAL A 75 -8.25 0.73 -11.66
CA VAL A 75 -8.76 -0.32 -10.75
C VAL A 75 -8.66 0.11 -9.30
N GLN A 76 -7.55 0.72 -8.88
CA GLN A 76 -7.35 1.23 -7.53
C GLN A 76 -8.39 2.29 -7.18
N LEU A 77 -8.58 3.29 -8.04
CA LEU A 77 -9.57 4.34 -7.79
C LEU A 77 -10.99 3.78 -7.69
N PHE A 78 -11.35 2.83 -8.55
CA PHE A 78 -12.64 2.15 -8.46
C PHE A 78 -12.79 1.36 -7.16
N HIS A 79 -11.74 0.61 -6.78
CA HIS A 79 -11.68 -0.13 -5.53
C HIS A 79 -11.88 0.78 -4.32
N ASP A 80 -11.16 1.90 -4.24
CA ASP A 80 -11.18 2.78 -3.06
C ASP A 80 -12.53 3.50 -2.92
N ILE A 81 -13.14 3.89 -4.04
CA ILE A 81 -14.49 4.46 -4.04
C ILE A 81 -15.51 3.41 -3.58
N LEU A 82 -15.47 2.21 -4.15
CA LEU A 82 -16.37 1.12 -3.78
C LEU A 82 -16.19 0.72 -2.31
N PHE A 83 -14.94 0.61 -1.86
CA PHE A 83 -14.60 0.29 -0.49
C PHE A 83 -15.11 1.36 0.48
N GLY A 84 -14.98 2.64 0.14
CA GLY A 84 -15.56 3.75 0.90
C GLY A 84 -17.08 3.62 1.09
N TYR A 85 -17.82 3.24 0.04
CA TYR A 85 -19.26 2.99 0.16
C TYR A 85 -19.58 1.77 1.03
N ILE A 86 -18.83 0.68 0.90
CA ILE A 86 -19.01 -0.53 1.71
C ILE A 86 -18.76 -0.22 3.19
N LEU A 87 -17.66 0.47 3.49
CA LEU A 87 -17.31 0.87 4.86
C LEU A 87 -18.40 1.73 5.50
N ALA A 88 -18.93 2.70 4.76
CA ALA A 88 -20.00 3.57 5.25
C ALA A 88 -21.29 2.81 5.60
N ALA A 89 -21.56 1.69 4.92
CA ALA A 89 -22.74 0.85 5.17
C ALA A 89 -22.59 -0.09 6.37
N LEU A 90 -21.37 -0.39 6.81
CA LEU A 90 -21.14 -1.30 7.93
C LEU A 90 -21.41 -0.60 9.28
N PRO A 91 -21.97 -1.29 10.28
CA PRO A 91 -22.13 -0.73 11.62
C PRO A 91 -20.78 -0.52 12.30
N SER A 92 -20.64 0.56 13.07
CA SER A 92 -19.41 0.83 13.84
C SER A 92 -19.34 0.01 15.13
N GLY A 93 -18.13 -0.25 15.62
CA GLY A 93 -17.88 -0.95 16.89
C GLY A 93 -17.83 -2.47 16.78
N GLN A 94 -17.93 -3.03 15.57
CA GLN A 94 -17.85 -4.47 15.32
C GLN A 94 -16.49 -4.93 14.79
N ASN A 95 -15.73 -4.02 14.17
CA ASN A 95 -14.45 -4.35 13.55
C ASN A 95 -13.53 -3.12 13.60
N SER A 96 -12.43 -3.24 14.34
CA SER A 96 -11.51 -2.12 14.57
C SER A 96 -10.83 -1.59 13.30
N ILE A 97 -10.60 -2.46 12.30
CA ILE A 97 -10.05 -2.05 11.00
C ILE A 97 -11.08 -1.18 10.26
N VAL A 98 -12.33 -1.65 10.18
CA VAL A 98 -13.43 -0.91 9.54
C VAL A 98 -13.67 0.43 10.24
N ASP A 99 -13.66 0.42 11.58
CA ASP A 99 -13.87 1.62 12.38
C ASP A 99 -12.77 2.66 12.15
N LEU A 100 -11.51 2.24 12.04
CA LEU A 100 -10.41 3.15 11.74
C LEU A 100 -10.44 3.65 10.30
N PHE A 101 -10.79 2.80 9.31
CA PHE A 101 -10.89 3.23 7.92
C PHE A 101 -12.01 4.26 7.71
N LYS A 102 -13.10 4.21 8.48
CA LYS A 102 -14.12 5.27 8.46
C LYS A 102 -13.52 6.62 8.89
N GLN A 103 -12.78 6.65 10.00
CA GLN A 103 -12.10 7.87 10.47
C GLN A 103 -11.08 8.36 9.43
N TYR A 104 -10.29 7.45 8.88
CA TYR A 104 -9.31 7.76 7.83
C TYR A 104 -9.96 8.42 6.61
N SER A 105 -11.11 7.92 6.15
CA SER A 105 -11.83 8.47 5.01
C SER A 105 -12.34 9.90 5.24
N GLU A 106 -12.72 10.23 6.47
CA GLU A 106 -13.14 11.59 6.87
C GLU A 106 -11.95 12.55 6.93
N GLU A 107 -10.79 12.10 7.41
CA GLU A 107 -9.57 12.92 7.57
C GLU A 107 -8.88 13.23 6.24
N GLY A 108 -8.55 12.20 5.46
CA GLY A 108 -7.65 12.37 4.32
C GLY A 108 -8.34 12.79 3.02
N ARG A 109 -9.67 12.62 2.92
CA ARG A 109 -10.50 13.00 1.76
C ARG A 109 -9.83 12.59 0.43
N TRP A 110 -9.65 13.53 -0.51
CA TRP A 110 -9.07 13.26 -1.83
C TRP A 110 -7.55 13.00 -1.81
N LYS A 111 -6.83 13.38 -0.75
CA LYS A 111 -5.37 13.22 -0.67
C LYS A 111 -4.98 11.73 -0.59
N ILE A 112 -5.84 10.92 0.02
CA ILE A 112 -5.68 9.46 0.13
C ILE A 112 -5.65 8.84 -1.26
N LEU A 113 -6.66 9.15 -2.08
CA LEU A 113 -6.76 8.63 -3.44
C LEU A 113 -5.53 8.95 -4.31
N VAL A 114 -4.93 10.12 -4.11
CA VAL A 114 -3.71 10.53 -4.81
C VAL A 114 -2.49 9.74 -4.32
N ALA A 115 -2.37 9.53 -3.01
CA ALA A 115 -1.29 8.73 -2.43
C ALA A 115 -1.39 7.26 -2.91
N ASP A 116 -2.57 6.67 -2.85
CA ASP A 116 -2.80 5.27 -3.26
C ASP A 116 -2.58 5.07 -4.76
N ALA A 117 -3.02 6.02 -5.59
CA ALA A 117 -2.71 6.03 -7.02
C ALA A 117 -1.20 6.12 -7.30
N ALA A 118 -0.46 6.93 -6.53
CA ALA A 118 0.99 7.03 -6.64
C ALA A 118 1.67 5.71 -6.20
N MET A 119 1.19 5.08 -5.14
CA MET A 119 1.71 3.79 -4.65
C MET A 119 1.50 2.68 -5.68
N ILE A 120 0.30 2.52 -6.24
CA ILE A 120 0.06 1.46 -7.22
C ILE A 120 0.81 1.70 -8.53
N ALA A 121 0.90 2.96 -9.00
CA ALA A 121 1.69 3.30 -10.17
C ALA A 121 3.18 3.00 -9.96
N SER A 122 3.73 3.38 -8.81
CA SER A 122 5.12 3.09 -8.44
C SER A 122 5.38 1.60 -8.34
N THR A 123 4.41 0.83 -7.84
CA THR A 123 4.50 -0.64 -7.75
C THR A 123 4.64 -1.27 -9.12
N VAL A 124 3.81 -0.87 -10.09
CA VAL A 124 3.89 -1.40 -11.47
C VAL A 124 5.23 -1.03 -12.13
N VAL A 125 5.66 0.23 -12.01
CA VAL A 125 6.92 0.71 -12.60
C VAL A 125 8.12 -0.03 -12.00
N LEU A 126 8.19 -0.12 -10.67
CA LEU A 126 9.28 -0.80 -9.98
C LEU A 126 9.28 -2.30 -10.28
N ALA A 127 8.12 -2.94 -10.38
CA ALA A 127 8.05 -4.36 -10.74
C ALA A 127 8.59 -4.64 -12.16
N TYR A 128 8.33 -3.75 -13.13
CA TYR A 128 8.95 -3.84 -14.45
C TYR A 128 10.46 -3.60 -14.42
N ALA A 129 10.94 -2.68 -13.58
CA ALA A 129 12.38 -2.46 -13.40
C ALA A 129 13.05 -3.68 -12.76
N LEU A 130 12.39 -4.37 -11.82
CA LEU A 130 12.93 -5.55 -11.16
C LEU A 130 12.98 -6.79 -12.07
N ASP A 131 12.12 -6.85 -13.09
CA ASP A 131 12.14 -7.93 -14.10
C ASP A 131 13.44 -7.99 -14.92
N SER A 132 14.26 -6.93 -14.95
CA SER A 132 15.57 -6.97 -15.61
C SER A 132 16.65 -7.72 -14.81
N PHE A 133 16.37 -8.10 -13.56
CA PHE A 133 17.30 -8.80 -12.69
C PHE A 133 16.98 -10.30 -12.60
N ALA A 134 17.99 -11.12 -12.29
CA ALA A 134 17.75 -12.54 -12.08
C ALA A 134 16.83 -12.76 -10.85
N PRO A 135 15.88 -13.73 -10.90
CA PRO A 135 14.89 -13.93 -9.84
C PRO A 135 15.46 -14.09 -8.43
N ARG A 136 16.65 -14.71 -8.30
CA ARG A 136 17.34 -14.87 -7.00
C ARG A 136 17.69 -13.54 -6.32
N TYR A 137 18.05 -12.51 -7.10
CA TYR A 137 18.38 -11.19 -6.56
C TYR A 137 17.11 -10.42 -6.18
N VAL A 138 16.04 -10.56 -6.98
CA VAL A 138 14.73 -9.98 -6.67
C VAL A 138 14.14 -10.63 -5.41
N LEU A 139 14.28 -11.95 -5.26
CA LEU A 139 13.86 -12.68 -4.07
C LEU A 139 14.63 -12.22 -2.82
N PHE A 140 15.95 -12.10 -2.90
CA PHE A 140 16.77 -11.56 -1.82
C PHE A 140 16.35 -10.13 -1.44
N SER A 141 16.15 -9.27 -2.44
CA SER A 141 15.66 -7.89 -2.27
C SER A 141 14.30 -7.84 -1.58
N TRP A 142 13.37 -8.72 -1.98
CA TRP A 142 12.06 -8.84 -1.33
C TRP A 142 12.17 -9.24 0.14
N LEU A 143 12.98 -10.27 0.46
CA LEU A 143 13.19 -10.70 1.85
C LEU A 143 13.80 -9.58 2.69
N LEU A 144 14.73 -8.81 2.13
CA LEU A 144 15.30 -7.65 2.79
C LEU A 144 14.25 -6.55 3.05
N ALA A 145 13.37 -6.29 2.08
CA ALA A 145 12.28 -5.33 2.23
C ALA A 145 11.28 -5.77 3.32
N VAL A 146 10.88 -7.04 3.31
CA VAL A 146 9.99 -7.62 4.35
C VAL A 146 10.62 -7.48 5.73
N TYR A 147 11.90 -7.84 5.86
CA TYR A 147 12.65 -7.65 7.10
C TYR A 147 12.62 -6.18 7.54
N ALA A 148 12.90 -5.24 6.64
CA ALA A 148 12.90 -3.81 6.95
C ALA A 148 11.51 -3.26 7.33
N VAL A 149 10.44 -3.73 6.70
CA VAL A 149 9.04 -3.36 7.05
C VAL A 149 8.75 -3.71 8.51
N ILE A 150 9.11 -4.93 8.95
CA ILE A 150 8.88 -5.38 10.32
C ILE A 150 9.48 -4.40 11.33
N TYR A 151 10.74 -4.00 11.15
CA TYR A 151 11.37 -3.01 12.04
C TYR A 151 10.75 -1.62 11.92
N SER A 152 10.44 -1.19 10.70
CA SER A 152 9.95 0.17 10.43
C SER A 152 8.56 0.42 11.02
N VAL A 153 7.68 -0.58 10.98
CA VAL A 153 6.33 -0.52 11.57
C VAL A 153 6.40 -0.17 13.06
N TYR A 154 7.27 -0.85 13.81
CA TYR A 154 7.44 -0.64 15.25
C TYR A 154 8.41 0.50 15.61
N THR A 155 8.91 1.24 14.61
CA THR A 155 9.75 2.40 14.88
C THR A 155 8.90 3.62 15.22
N ILE A 156 9.10 4.16 16.42
CA ILE A 156 8.46 5.39 16.90
C ILE A 156 9.33 6.59 16.48
N PRO A 157 8.79 7.58 15.74
CA PRO A 157 9.52 8.80 15.40
C PRO A 157 9.96 9.53 16.67
N SER A 158 11.21 9.99 16.72
CA SER A 158 11.81 10.64 17.89
C SER A 158 11.04 11.87 18.40
N MET A 159 10.20 12.49 17.56
CA MET A 159 9.35 13.63 17.92
C MET A 159 8.16 13.30 18.85
N HIS A 160 7.94 12.03 19.21
CA HIS A 160 6.87 11.60 20.13
C HIS A 160 7.39 10.98 21.44
N ARG A 161 8.68 11.14 21.77
CA ARG A 161 9.18 10.80 23.10
C ARG A 161 8.79 11.92 24.07
N ILE A 162 7.75 11.67 24.86
CA ILE A 162 7.49 12.39 26.12
C ILE A 162 8.50 11.91 27.16
#